data_AF-A0A7Y1UPC5-F1
#
_entry.id   AF-A0A7Y1UPC5-F1
#
_cell.length_a   1.000
_cell.length_b   1.000
_cell.length_c   1.000
_cell.angle_alpha   90.00
_cell.angle_beta   90.00
_cell.angle_gamma   90.00
#
_symmetry.space_group_name_H-M   'P 1'
#
loop_
_entity.id
_entity.type
_entity.pdbx_description
1 polymer ?
#
loop_
_entity_poly.entity_id
_entity_poly.type
_entity_poly.pdbx_seq_one_letter_code
_entity_poly.pdbx_strand_id
1 'polypeptide(L)'
;MRPATTRRLLIASGTFALVGAAMWGYKSIVILVTGDQPDYWFELALVWFGVSILLLASALSHQVRRSRLITVLGWMSAVAGGVASLAYWLDGDDEGLFGPAAFAMMLSTVVLLFLMGGEAHKKRLLARYDFGPRLLGWLYVAAIPVGAVLSGLLGERYLEVGLLAVVVGWLIVAVGALHGPNDPHNLVD
;
A
#
# COMPACT_ATOMS: atom_id res chain seq x y z
N MET A 1 21.10 13.02 -0.50
CA MET A 1 21.37 11.56 -0.40
C MET A 1 22.07 11.13 -1.68
N ARG A 2 22.98 10.15 -1.70
CA ARG A 2 23.63 9.75 -2.98
C ARG A 2 22.60 9.09 -3.91
N PRO A 3 22.65 9.31 -5.24
CA PRO A 3 21.76 8.67 -6.23
C PRO A 3 21.60 7.15 -6.03
N ALA A 4 22.69 6.48 -5.66
CA ALA A 4 22.73 5.04 -5.39
C ALA A 4 21.85 4.63 -4.19
N THR A 5 21.72 5.48 -3.17
CA THR A 5 20.89 5.21 -2.00
C THR A 5 19.40 5.32 -2.34
N THR A 6 18.99 6.36 -3.08
CA THR A 6 17.60 6.51 -3.54
C THR A 6 17.17 5.33 -4.40
N ARG A 7 18.02 4.89 -5.34
CA ARG A 7 17.74 3.70 -6.15
C ARG A 7 17.57 2.43 -5.31
N ARG A 8 18.41 2.23 -4.29
CA ARG A 8 18.28 1.08 -3.36
C ARG A 8 16.97 1.13 -2.57
N LEU A 9 16.57 2.32 -2.10
CA LEU A 9 15.29 2.50 -1.40
C LEU A 9 14.08 2.22 -2.30
N LEU A 10 14.13 2.65 -3.57
CA LEU A 10 13.06 2.37 -4.54
C LEU A 10 12.98 0.87 -4.86
N ILE A 11 14.11 0.21 -5.11
CA ILE A 11 14.13 -1.24 -5.35
C ILE A 11 13.60 -2.01 -4.14
N ALA A 12 14.02 -1.63 -2.94
CA ALA A 12 13.49 -2.20 -1.71
C ALA A 12 11.98 -1.96 -1.61
N SER A 13 11.53 -0.71 -1.70
CA SER A 13 10.09 -0.37 -1.69
C SER A 13 9.27 -1.20 -2.68
N GLY A 14 9.75 -1.35 -3.92
CA GLY A 14 9.09 -2.16 -4.93
C GLY A 14 9.06 -3.65 -4.62
N THR A 15 10.13 -4.19 -4.02
CA THR A 15 10.19 -5.58 -3.56
C THR A 15 9.18 -5.83 -2.43
N PHE A 16 9.12 -4.95 -1.44
CA PHE A 16 8.17 -5.04 -0.33
C PHE A 16 6.72 -4.90 -0.83
N ALA A 17 6.46 -4.00 -1.78
CA ALA A 17 5.15 -3.89 -2.44
C ALA A 17 4.78 -5.17 -3.19
N LEU A 18 5.72 -5.79 -3.91
CA LEU A 18 5.48 -7.02 -4.65
C LEU A 18 5.13 -8.19 -3.71
N VAL A 19 5.86 -8.34 -2.61
CA VAL A 19 5.60 -9.39 -1.60
C VAL A 19 4.22 -9.18 -0.95
N GLY A 20 3.92 -7.96 -0.50
CA GLY A 20 2.60 -7.64 0.07
C GLY A 20 1.46 -7.88 -0.92
N ALA A 21 1.65 -7.53 -2.19
CA ALA A 21 0.65 -7.71 -3.25
C ALA A 21 0.43 -9.19 -3.56
N ALA A 22 1.48 -10.01 -3.58
CA ALA A 22 1.36 -11.45 -3.76
C ALA A 22 0.59 -12.10 -2.59
N MET A 23 0.90 -11.72 -1.35
CA MET A 23 0.25 -12.26 -0.15
C MET A 23 -1.23 -11.87 -0.08
N TRP A 24 -1.56 -10.59 -0.30
CA TRP A 24 -2.95 -10.13 -0.32
C TRP A 24 -3.69 -10.71 -1.54
N GLY A 25 -3.09 -10.69 -2.73
CA GLY A 25 -3.71 -11.26 -3.93
C GLY A 25 -4.08 -12.75 -3.75
N TYR A 26 -3.19 -13.54 -3.15
CA TYR A 26 -3.48 -14.92 -2.79
C TYR A 26 -4.68 -15.02 -1.84
N LYS A 27 -4.75 -14.17 -0.78
CA LYS A 27 -5.91 -14.11 0.13
C LYS A 27 -7.22 -13.93 -0.62
N SER A 28 -7.26 -12.86 -1.42
CA SER A 28 -8.48 -12.45 -2.10
C SER A 28 -8.94 -13.53 -3.07
N ILE A 29 -8.00 -14.19 -3.77
CA ILE A 29 -8.32 -15.32 -4.65
C ILE A 29 -8.88 -16.50 -3.86
N VAL A 30 -8.26 -16.88 -2.73
CA VAL A 30 -8.73 -17.99 -1.90
C VAL A 30 -10.15 -17.71 -1.39
N ILE A 31 -10.39 -16.55 -0.78
CA ILE A 31 -11.72 -16.18 -0.26
C ILE A 31 -12.77 -16.16 -1.38
N LEU A 32 -12.43 -15.66 -2.56
CA LEU A 32 -13.36 -15.66 -3.71
C LEU A 32 -13.72 -17.07 -4.17
N VAL A 33 -12.76 -18.01 -4.13
CA VAL A 33 -12.93 -19.38 -4.62
C VAL A 33 -13.58 -20.29 -3.57
N THR A 34 -13.10 -20.27 -2.32
CA THR A 34 -13.54 -21.20 -1.27
C THR A 34 -14.63 -20.60 -0.40
N GLY A 35 -14.67 -19.27 -0.25
CA GLY A 35 -15.50 -18.59 0.75
C GLY A 35 -14.90 -18.58 2.15
N ASP A 36 -13.77 -19.28 2.36
CA ASP A 36 -13.12 -19.40 3.65
C ASP A 36 -12.00 -18.39 3.81
N GLN A 37 -11.83 -17.88 5.04
CA GLN A 37 -10.74 -16.97 5.38
C GLN A 37 -9.46 -17.77 5.70
N PRO A 38 -8.38 -17.58 4.94
CA PRO A 38 -7.14 -18.33 5.17
C PRO A 38 -6.33 -17.76 6.37
N ASP A 39 -5.59 -18.62 7.08
CA ASP A 39 -4.89 -18.33 8.36
C ASP A 39 -3.83 -17.21 8.31
N TYR A 40 -3.64 -16.51 9.45
CA TYR A 40 -2.73 -15.41 9.90
C TYR A 40 -1.56 -14.88 9.03
N TRP A 41 -1.07 -15.60 8.03
CA TRP A 41 -0.02 -15.15 7.12
C TRP A 41 -0.38 -13.87 6.36
N PHE A 42 -1.64 -13.46 6.35
CA PHE A 42 -2.15 -12.34 5.56
C PHE A 42 -2.04 -10.97 6.19
N GLU A 43 -2.04 -10.89 7.52
CA GLU A 43 -1.83 -9.63 8.22
C GLU A 43 -0.43 -9.05 7.96
N LEU A 44 0.52 -9.94 7.66
CA LEU A 44 1.85 -9.56 7.22
C LEU A 44 1.82 -8.74 5.93
N ALA A 45 0.84 -8.90 5.04
CA ALA A 45 0.73 -8.11 3.81
C ALA A 45 0.65 -6.60 4.11
N LEU A 46 -0.09 -6.22 5.16
CA LEU A 46 -0.19 -4.83 5.61
C LEU A 46 1.16 -4.30 6.12
N VAL A 47 1.92 -5.15 6.81
CA VAL A 47 3.28 -4.82 7.27
C VAL A 47 4.19 -4.57 6.06
N TRP A 48 4.18 -5.46 5.06
CA TRP A 48 4.97 -5.30 3.83
C TRP A 48 4.61 -4.01 3.07
N PHE A 49 3.32 -3.68 2.98
CA PHE A 49 2.85 -2.42 2.39
C PHE A 49 3.26 -1.19 3.20
N GLY A 50 3.17 -1.24 4.53
CA GLY A 50 3.64 -0.18 5.40
C GLY A 50 5.14 0.10 5.21
N VAL A 51 5.97 -0.96 5.17
CA VAL A 51 7.41 -0.83 4.90
C VAL A 51 7.66 -0.26 3.50
N SER A 52 6.92 -0.71 2.49
CA SER A 52 7.03 -0.16 1.13
C SER A 52 6.75 1.35 1.09
N ILE A 53 5.71 1.82 1.78
CA ILE A 53 5.36 3.24 1.91
C ILE A 53 6.46 4.01 2.62
N LEU A 54 6.99 3.48 3.72
CA LEU A 54 8.07 4.12 4.48
C LEU A 54 9.34 4.29 3.63
N LEU A 55 9.70 3.27 2.86
CA LEU A 55 10.85 3.32 1.97
C LEU A 55 10.65 4.29 0.82
N LEU A 56 9.44 4.30 0.22
CA LEU A 56 9.08 5.24 -0.84
C LEU A 56 9.06 6.69 -0.32
N ALA A 57 8.47 6.92 0.85
CA ALA A 57 8.46 8.21 1.52
C ALA A 57 9.90 8.67 1.85
N SER A 58 10.76 7.75 2.28
CA SER A 58 12.18 8.04 2.57
C SER A 58 12.99 8.37 1.31
N ALA A 59 12.64 7.77 0.16
CA ALA A 59 13.21 8.16 -1.14
C ALA A 59 12.77 9.58 -1.55
N LEU A 60 11.52 9.96 -1.24
CA LEU A 60 10.93 11.29 -1.52
C LEU A 60 11.38 12.38 -0.53
N SER A 61 11.63 12.02 0.73
CA SER A 61 11.81 12.92 1.88
C SER A 61 13.05 13.82 1.77
N HIS A 62 14.03 13.42 0.97
CA HIS A 62 15.26 14.20 0.81
C HIS A 62 15.12 15.40 -0.13
N GLN A 63 14.06 15.45 -0.93
CA GLN A 63 13.94 16.45 -1.99
C GLN A 63 12.72 17.39 -1.81
N VAL A 64 11.99 17.36 -0.68
CA VAL A 64 10.80 18.22 -0.45
C VAL A 64 10.74 18.69 0.99
N ARG A 65 10.47 19.98 1.29
CA ARG A 65 10.28 20.47 2.68
C ARG A 65 9.10 19.81 3.42
N ARG A 66 8.07 19.32 2.71
CA ARG A 66 6.89 18.60 3.26
C ARG A 66 7.14 17.12 3.58
N SER A 67 8.31 16.60 3.20
CA SER A 67 8.91 15.32 3.56
C SER A 67 8.56 14.80 4.95
N ARG A 68 8.76 15.62 5.98
CA ARG A 68 8.65 15.19 7.38
C ARG A 68 7.23 14.77 7.74
N LEU A 69 6.21 15.44 7.19
CA LEU A 69 4.80 15.11 7.42
C LEU A 69 4.44 13.78 6.76
N ILE A 70 4.89 13.55 5.52
CA ILE A 70 4.64 12.30 4.78
C ILE A 70 5.32 11.12 5.49
N THR A 71 6.57 11.29 5.92
CA THR A 71 7.31 10.26 6.66
C THR A 71 6.65 9.96 8.00
N VAL A 72 6.24 10.99 8.75
CA VAL A 72 5.55 10.82 10.05
C VAL A 72 4.20 10.11 9.88
N LEU A 73 3.38 10.54 8.92
CA LEU A 73 2.11 9.88 8.62
C LEU A 73 2.33 8.43 8.15
N GLY A 74 3.39 8.17 7.39
CA GLY A 74 3.82 6.82 6.98
C GLY A 74 4.16 5.94 8.18
N TRP A 75 4.93 6.47 9.13
CA TRP A 75 5.24 5.77 10.38
C TRP A 75 3.99 5.51 11.22
N MET A 76 3.11 6.51 11.34
CA MET A 76 1.84 6.34 12.05
C MET A 76 0.98 5.24 11.41
N SER A 77 0.95 5.15 10.09
CA SER A 77 0.19 4.13 9.37
C SER A 77 0.79 2.73 9.53
N ALA A 78 2.13 2.60 9.47
CA ALA A 78 2.82 1.32 9.67
C ALA A 78 2.72 0.83 11.13
N VAL A 79 2.84 1.74 12.10
CA VAL A 79 2.67 1.43 13.53
C VAL A 79 1.23 1.05 13.83
N ALA A 80 0.26 1.82 13.33
CA ALA A 80 -1.15 1.47 13.48
C ALA A 80 -1.47 0.10 12.86
N GLY A 81 -0.83 -0.25 11.73
CA GLY A 81 -0.94 -1.59 11.12
C GLY A 81 -0.36 -2.70 11.95
N GLY A 82 0.85 -2.52 12.45
CA GLY A 82 1.45 -3.48 13.37
C GLY A 82 0.61 -3.66 14.64
N VAL A 83 0.05 -2.57 15.18
CA VAL A 83 -0.81 -2.60 16.38
C VAL A 83 -2.15 -3.27 16.10
N ALA A 84 -2.79 -3.00 14.96
CA ALA A 84 -4.05 -3.63 14.58
C ALA A 84 -3.89 -5.14 14.37
N SER A 85 -2.84 -5.57 13.67
CA SER A 85 -2.50 -6.99 13.52
C SER A 85 -2.17 -7.65 14.86
N LEU A 86 -1.40 -6.97 15.72
CA LEU A 86 -1.07 -7.49 17.05
C LEU A 86 -2.31 -7.61 17.96
N ALA A 87 -3.23 -6.65 17.90
CA ALA A 87 -4.47 -6.67 18.68
C ALA A 87 -5.38 -7.83 18.26
N TYR A 88 -5.53 -8.05 16.95
CA TYR A 88 -6.27 -9.20 16.42
C TYR A 88 -5.65 -10.53 16.86
N TRP A 89 -4.32 -10.64 16.81
CA TRP A 89 -3.61 -11.84 17.28
C TRP A 89 -3.79 -12.10 18.79
N LEU A 90 -3.96 -11.04 19.60
CA LEU A 90 -4.09 -11.15 21.05
C LEU A 90 -5.52 -11.41 21.55
N ASP A 91 -6.53 -10.79 20.94
CA ASP A 91 -7.92 -10.94 21.40
C ASP A 91 -8.60 -12.21 20.86
N GLY A 92 -8.19 -12.71 19.68
CA GLY A 92 -8.76 -13.92 19.09
C GLY A 92 -10.27 -13.87 18.82
N ASP A 93 -10.91 -12.71 19.04
CA ASP A 93 -12.34 -12.50 18.84
C ASP A 93 -12.59 -12.10 17.38
N ASP A 94 -13.39 -12.92 16.70
CA ASP A 94 -13.77 -12.82 15.28
C ASP A 94 -14.78 -11.68 15.00
N GLU A 95 -15.02 -10.77 15.95
CA GLU A 95 -15.92 -9.63 15.77
C GLU A 95 -15.28 -8.55 14.87
N GLY A 96 -15.22 -8.87 13.58
CA GLY A 96 -15.09 -7.91 12.48
C GLY A 96 -13.70 -7.28 12.35
N LEU A 97 -12.90 -7.79 11.40
CA LEU A 97 -11.61 -7.25 10.94
C LEU A 97 -11.60 -5.74 10.56
N PHE A 98 -12.76 -5.08 10.52
CA PHE A 98 -12.93 -3.67 10.19
C PHE A 98 -13.29 -2.81 11.41
N GLY A 99 -12.52 -2.94 12.49
CA GLY A 99 -12.58 -1.98 13.60
C GLY A 99 -12.18 -0.55 13.18
N PRO A 100 -12.51 0.48 13.99
CA PRO A 100 -12.16 1.89 13.71
C PRO A 100 -10.68 2.13 13.43
N ALA A 101 -9.79 1.30 14.01
CA ALA A 101 -8.36 1.34 13.79
C ALA A 101 -7.95 0.94 12.36
N ALA A 102 -8.50 -0.16 11.82
CA ALA A 102 -8.25 -0.61 10.45
C ALA A 102 -8.78 0.42 9.44
N PHE A 103 -9.95 1.00 9.70
CA PHE A 103 -10.48 2.09 8.88
C PHE A 103 -9.60 3.34 8.90
N ALA A 104 -9.15 3.78 10.09
CA ALA A 104 -8.26 4.93 10.23
C ALA A 104 -6.92 4.71 9.50
N MET A 105 -6.39 3.49 9.52
CA MET A 105 -5.19 3.13 8.75
C MET A 105 -5.41 3.15 7.24
N MET A 106 -6.53 2.62 6.75
CA MET A 106 -6.83 2.67 5.33
C MET A 106 -6.95 4.13 4.87
N LEU A 107 -7.62 4.96 5.67
CA LEU A 107 -7.74 6.39 5.39
C LEU A 107 -6.38 7.10 5.40
N SER A 108 -5.53 6.83 6.39
CA SER A 108 -4.18 7.42 6.46
C SER A 108 -3.31 6.97 5.28
N THR A 109 -3.42 5.69 4.88
CA THR A 109 -2.75 5.12 3.70
C THR A 109 -3.21 5.81 2.42
N VAL A 110 -4.51 6.02 2.24
CA VAL A 110 -5.07 6.75 1.10
C VAL A 110 -4.52 8.17 1.04
N VAL A 111 -4.54 8.90 2.15
CA VAL A 111 -4.01 10.27 2.22
C VAL A 111 -2.53 10.30 1.86
N LEU A 112 -1.73 9.37 2.40
CA LEU A 112 -0.31 9.23 2.07
C LEU A 112 -0.06 8.97 0.60
N LEU A 113 -0.83 8.06 0.00
CA LEU A 113 -0.72 7.71 -1.41
C LEU A 113 -1.01 8.91 -2.33
N PHE A 114 -2.01 9.73 -1.98
CA PHE A 114 -2.28 10.97 -2.71
C PHE A 114 -1.15 12.00 -2.56
N LEU A 115 -0.65 12.20 -1.34
CA LEU A 115 0.44 13.13 -1.07
C LEU A 115 1.75 12.70 -1.75
N MET A 116 2.10 11.42 -1.66
CA MET A 116 3.27 10.84 -2.32
C MET A 116 3.12 10.84 -3.83
N GLY A 117 1.94 10.50 -4.36
CA GLY A 117 1.70 10.43 -5.79
C GLY A 117 1.82 11.78 -6.50
N GLY A 118 1.42 12.88 -5.84
CA GLY A 118 1.66 14.22 -6.36
C GLY A 118 3.15 14.57 -6.48
N GLU A 119 3.96 14.13 -5.53
CA GLU A 119 5.41 14.42 -5.51
C GLU A 119 6.22 13.44 -6.38
N ALA A 120 5.88 12.15 -6.37
CA ALA A 120 6.46 11.13 -7.25
C ALA A 120 6.27 11.51 -8.72
N HIS A 121 5.09 12.03 -9.08
CA HIS A 121 4.80 12.47 -10.44
C HIS A 121 5.63 13.68 -10.88
N LYS A 122 5.74 14.70 -10.04
CA LYS A 122 6.56 15.89 -10.33
C LYS A 122 8.03 15.52 -10.57
N LYS A 123 8.52 14.48 -9.90
CA LYS A 123 9.94 14.11 -9.87
C LYS A 123 10.31 12.94 -10.78
N ARG A 124 9.31 12.36 -11.45
CA ARG A 124 9.47 11.21 -12.35
C ARG A 124 10.23 10.04 -11.72
N LEU A 125 9.90 9.77 -10.45
CA LEU A 125 10.62 8.81 -9.59
C LEU A 125 10.30 7.35 -9.89
N LEU A 126 9.17 7.05 -10.52
CA LEU A 126 8.64 5.70 -10.72
C LEU A 126 8.44 5.41 -12.21
N ALA A 127 9.52 5.45 -12.99
CA ALA A 127 9.53 5.16 -14.43
C ALA A 127 8.25 5.63 -15.16
N ARG A 128 7.66 4.78 -16.03
CA ARG A 128 6.40 5.07 -16.73
C ARG A 128 5.15 5.10 -15.83
N TYR A 129 5.31 4.83 -14.54
CA TYR A 129 4.25 4.64 -13.55
C TYR A 129 4.30 5.69 -12.43
N ASP A 130 4.76 6.89 -12.77
CA ASP A 130 4.85 8.06 -11.90
C ASP A 130 3.51 8.45 -11.23
N PHE A 131 2.39 8.07 -11.85
CA PHE A 131 1.04 8.24 -11.31
C PHE A 131 0.59 7.09 -10.39
N GLY A 132 1.39 6.02 -10.27
CA GLY A 132 1.07 4.77 -9.57
C GLY A 132 0.57 4.94 -8.14
N PRO A 133 1.26 5.69 -7.26
CA PRO A 133 0.79 5.91 -5.89
C PRO A 133 -0.55 6.65 -5.85
N ARG A 134 -0.76 7.63 -6.74
CA ARG A 134 -2.02 8.37 -6.82
C ARG A 134 -3.16 7.50 -7.33
N LEU A 135 -2.88 6.67 -8.34
CA LEU A 135 -3.83 5.67 -8.85
C LEU A 135 -4.20 4.69 -7.73
N LEU A 136 -3.23 4.18 -6.98
CA LEU A 136 -3.47 3.29 -5.85
C LEU A 136 -4.37 3.95 -4.79
N GLY A 137 -4.17 5.24 -4.49
CA GLY A 137 -5.08 6.00 -3.62
C GLY A 137 -6.52 6.01 -4.14
N TRP A 138 -6.73 6.26 -5.43
CA TRP A 138 -8.05 6.18 -6.06
C TRP A 138 -8.63 4.76 -6.05
N LEU A 139 -7.81 3.74 -6.25
CA LEU A 139 -8.23 2.34 -6.22
C LEU A 139 -8.72 1.97 -4.82
N TYR A 140 -8.04 2.39 -3.74
CA TYR A 140 -8.55 2.21 -2.38
C TYR A 140 -9.93 2.90 -2.18
N VAL A 141 -10.08 4.14 -2.64
CA VAL A 141 -11.34 4.89 -2.51
C VAL A 141 -12.49 4.21 -3.28
N ALA A 142 -12.21 3.67 -4.47
CA ALA A 142 -13.21 2.99 -5.30
C ALA A 142 -13.49 1.54 -4.84
N ALA A 143 -12.47 0.84 -4.36
CA ALA A 143 -12.56 -0.55 -3.94
C ALA A 143 -13.53 -0.76 -2.78
N ILE A 144 -13.58 0.17 -1.83
CA ILE A 144 -14.46 0.09 -0.65
C ILE A 144 -15.95 0.10 -1.05
N PRO A 145 -16.48 1.14 -1.74
CA PRO A 145 -17.89 1.17 -2.13
C PRO A 145 -18.24 0.07 -3.13
N VAL A 146 -17.35 -0.23 -4.10
CA VAL A 146 -17.59 -1.31 -5.07
C VAL A 146 -17.65 -2.66 -4.37
N GLY A 147 -16.69 -2.94 -3.48
CA GLY A 147 -16.67 -4.16 -2.69
C GLY A 147 -17.89 -4.27 -1.76
N ALA A 148 -18.29 -3.19 -1.11
CA ALA A 148 -19.46 -3.17 -0.23
C ALA A 148 -20.77 -3.45 -1.00
N VAL A 149 -20.94 -2.85 -2.18
CA VAL A 149 -22.09 -3.12 -3.05
C VAL A 149 -22.11 -4.58 -3.51
N LEU A 150 -20.96 -5.10 -3.97
CA LEU A 150 -20.87 -6.50 -4.40
C LEU A 150 -21.11 -7.47 -3.24
N SER A 151 -20.59 -7.16 -2.05
CA SER A 151 -20.84 -7.93 -0.83
C SER A 151 -22.33 -8.00 -0.50
N GLY A 152 -23.03 -6.87 -0.52
CA GLY A 152 -24.48 -6.82 -0.23
C GLY A 152 -25.35 -7.52 -1.27
N LEU A 153 -24.90 -7.64 -2.52
CA LEU A 153 -25.67 -8.26 -3.61
C LEU A 153 -25.37 -9.75 -3.80
N LEU A 154 -24.11 -10.15 -3.63
CA LEU A 154 -23.61 -11.48 -4.04
C LEU A 154 -23.03 -12.28 -2.87
N GLY A 155 -22.88 -11.67 -1.69
CA GLY A 155 -22.32 -12.28 -0.48
C GLY A 155 -20.94 -11.76 -0.12
N GLU A 156 -20.54 -11.93 1.14
CA GLU A 156 -19.38 -11.27 1.76
C GLU A 156 -18.05 -11.49 1.01
N ARG A 157 -17.85 -12.68 0.45
CA ARG A 157 -16.65 -13.01 -0.34
C ARG A 157 -16.41 -12.06 -1.52
N TYR A 158 -17.44 -11.41 -2.06
CA TYR A 158 -17.29 -10.51 -3.21
C TYR A 158 -16.76 -9.12 -2.84
N LEU A 159 -16.60 -8.81 -1.55
CA LEU A 159 -15.80 -7.66 -1.08
C LEU A 159 -14.37 -7.71 -1.67
N GLU A 160 -13.82 -8.91 -1.78
CA GLU A 160 -12.45 -9.16 -2.27
C GLU A 160 -12.23 -8.76 -3.73
N VAL A 161 -13.30 -8.64 -4.54
CA VAL A 161 -13.19 -8.14 -5.91
C VAL A 161 -12.69 -6.69 -5.93
N GLY A 162 -13.18 -5.85 -5.01
CA GLY A 162 -12.69 -4.49 -4.82
C GLY A 162 -11.23 -4.49 -4.35
N LEU A 163 -10.90 -5.37 -3.40
CA LEU A 163 -9.55 -5.46 -2.84
C LEU A 163 -8.52 -5.97 -3.86
N LEU A 164 -8.90 -6.84 -4.80
CA LEU A 164 -8.05 -7.24 -5.92
C LEU A 164 -7.65 -6.05 -6.80
N ALA A 165 -8.52 -5.06 -6.99
CA ALA A 165 -8.17 -3.85 -7.72
C ALA A 165 -7.06 -3.07 -7.00
N VAL A 166 -7.08 -3.04 -5.67
CA VAL A 166 -6.00 -2.46 -4.84
C VAL A 166 -4.70 -3.24 -5.01
N VAL A 167 -4.76 -4.58 -5.05
CA VAL A 167 -3.58 -5.44 -5.32
C VAL A 167 -2.94 -5.08 -6.66
N VAL A 168 -3.74 -4.89 -7.72
CA VAL A 168 -3.23 -4.46 -9.03
C VAL A 168 -2.54 -3.10 -8.93
N GLY A 169 -3.10 -2.15 -8.18
CA GLY A 169 -2.46 -0.87 -7.92
C GLY A 169 -1.10 -0.99 -7.24
N TRP A 170 -0.96 -1.91 -6.27
CA TRP A 170 0.31 -2.20 -5.62
C TRP A 170 1.34 -2.82 -6.56
N LEU A 171 0.90 -3.70 -7.48
CA LEU A 171 1.78 -4.26 -8.51
C LEU A 171 2.30 -3.17 -9.45
N ILE A 172 1.46 -2.19 -9.81
CA ILE A 172 1.89 -1.03 -10.63
C ILE A 172 2.96 -0.22 -9.88
N VAL A 173 2.76 0.05 -8.59
CA VAL A 173 3.76 0.74 -7.75
C VAL A 173 5.05 -0.08 -7.65
N ALA A 174 4.95 -1.40 -7.46
CA ALA A 174 6.09 -2.30 -7.39
C ALA A 174 6.92 -2.25 -8.67
N VAL A 175 6.26 -2.41 -9.83
CA VAL A 175 6.91 -2.35 -11.14
C VAL A 175 7.56 -0.99 -11.37
N GLY A 176 6.86 0.11 -11.09
CA GLY A 176 7.42 1.46 -11.21
C GLY A 176 8.67 1.67 -10.36
N ALA A 177 8.64 1.21 -9.11
CA ALA A 177 9.75 1.35 -8.17
C ALA A 177 10.96 0.49 -8.53
N LEU A 178 10.73 -0.75 -9.00
CA LEU A 178 11.79 -1.67 -9.43
C LEU A 178 12.51 -1.20 -10.70
N HIS A 179 11.80 -0.55 -11.62
CA HIS A 179 12.40 0.04 -12.82
C HIS A 179 13.16 1.35 -12.53
N GLY A 180 12.90 1.97 -11.39
CA GLY A 180 13.58 3.19 -10.95
C GLY A 180 13.15 4.46 -11.71
N PRO A 181 13.85 5.59 -11.53
CA PRO A 181 13.48 6.84 -12.19
C PRO A 181 13.75 6.80 -13.70
N ASN A 182 12.89 7.46 -14.49
CA ASN A 182 13.05 7.58 -15.95
C ASN A 182 14.29 8.39 -16.35
N ASP A 183 14.78 9.27 -15.46
CA ASP A 183 15.92 10.14 -15.72
C ASP A 183 16.92 10.07 -14.56
N PRO A 184 18.13 9.52 -14.78
CA PRO A 184 19.15 9.44 -13.73
C PRO A 184 19.66 10.83 -13.30
N HIS A 185 19.47 11.89 -14.10
CA HIS A 185 19.83 13.26 -13.73
C HIS A 185 18.95 13.82 -12.62
N ASN A 186 17.70 13.36 -12.48
CA ASN A 186 16.78 13.76 -11.39
C ASN A 186 17.19 13.22 -10.00
N LEU A 187 18.25 12.40 -9.94
CA LEU A 187 18.84 11.92 -8.69
C LEU A 187 20.03 12.77 -8.21
N VAL A 188 20.51 13.70 -9.04
CA VAL A 188 21.76 14.46 -8.82
C VAL A 188 21.52 15.86 -8.25
N ASP A 189 20.29 16.38 -8.35
CA ASP A 189 19.85 17.66 -7.76
C ASP A 189 19.32 17.50 -6.31
#